data_AF-A0A7S1Q360-F1
#
_entry.id   AF-A0A7S1Q360-F1
#
_cell.length_a   1.000
_cell.length_b   1.000
_cell.length_c   1.000
_cell.angle_alpha   90.00
_cell.angle_beta   90.00
_cell.angle_gamma   90.00
#
_symmetry.space_group_name_H-M   'P 1'
#
loop_
_entity.id
_entity.type
_entity.pdbx_description
1 polymer ?
#
loop_
_entity_poly.entity_id
_entity_poly.type
_entity_poly.pdbx_seq_one_letter_code
_entity_poly.pdbx_strand_id
1 'polypeptide(L)'
;RRVQRTERWGSVGAVDACAPVGGAFWTALGEAGESPFSHDEKDLFRTVFNPHLSDRRDDGDLFTPPDTSVMYLNRLRALVREEERVRGQRREHFSSAAFAAGRAGALFPSSWTDSFEVSQGKGRLPTAAQGGSLLHARPEFLAEAHMLDQVMKSVSPSFDRSAEDGIRFRIYQYGNLEVRTVQEPRSSEAIAAVLSPRPPPGHEAPCSAPGRGWAPQPHECIARAALLVEKSAAEAPQRPGVMVPGEPRCHYYTVLTTVLGGSILTEQRPDGAWAWIENPVDLEGRNAIAKVMRTKDCHAVGVTVEDMKGHLAKLQTGSGARASARKHYARRIYNLACGEAKDANASFP
;
A
#
# COMPACT_ATOMS: atom_id res chain seq x y z
N ARG A 1 1.96 -53.38 -25.29
CA ARG A 1 3.08 -52.45 -25.59
C ARG A 1 3.68 -52.04 -24.25
N ARG A 2 4.87 -52.58 -23.94
CA ARG A 2 5.57 -52.43 -22.65
C ARG A 2 6.51 -51.23 -22.81
N VAL A 3 6.28 -50.14 -22.06
CA VAL A 3 7.18 -48.99 -22.04
C VAL A 3 8.42 -49.41 -21.24
N GLN A 4 9.54 -49.61 -21.93
CA GLN A 4 10.84 -49.84 -21.31
C GLN A 4 11.29 -48.52 -20.66
N ARG A 5 11.21 -48.45 -19.33
CA ARG A 5 11.81 -47.38 -18.54
C ARG A 5 13.31 -47.68 -18.47
N THR A 6 14.12 -46.96 -19.23
CA THR A 6 15.57 -47.03 -19.17
C THR A 6 16.04 -46.61 -17.77
N GLU A 7 16.58 -47.56 -17.02
CA GLU A 7 17.37 -47.31 -15.82
C GLU A 7 18.65 -46.57 -16.25
N ARG A 8 18.56 -45.25 -16.29
CA ARG A 8 19.69 -44.35 -16.61
C ARG A 8 20.31 -43.97 -15.27
N TRP A 9 21.63 -44.12 -15.16
CA TRP A 9 22.50 -43.87 -13.98
C TRP A 9 22.58 -45.02 -12.98
N GLY A 10 23.06 -46.18 -13.44
CA GLY A 10 23.35 -47.32 -12.57
C GLY A 10 24.18 -48.43 -13.23
N SER A 11 25.22 -48.12 -13.99
CA SER A 11 26.35 -49.05 -14.16
C SER A 11 27.59 -48.29 -14.59
N VAL A 12 28.51 -48.18 -13.64
CA VAL A 12 29.87 -47.64 -13.81
C VAL A 12 30.68 -48.71 -14.54
N GLY A 13 30.68 -48.65 -15.86
CA GLY A 13 31.56 -49.41 -16.74
C GLY A 13 32.27 -48.46 -17.69
N ALA A 14 33.60 -48.50 -17.66
CA ALA A 14 34.57 -47.70 -18.43
C ALA A 14 34.79 -46.26 -17.93
N VAL A 15 35.83 -46.16 -17.11
CA VAL A 15 36.43 -44.97 -16.51
C VAL A 15 37.29 -44.27 -17.57
N ASP A 16 36.73 -43.43 -18.47
CA ASP A 16 37.58 -42.50 -19.25
C ASP A 16 36.90 -41.31 -19.95
N ALA A 17 35.91 -40.70 -19.30
CA ALA A 17 35.57 -39.30 -19.59
C ALA A 17 34.88 -38.73 -18.36
N CYS A 18 35.64 -38.11 -17.47
CA CYS A 18 35.11 -37.27 -16.40
C CYS A 18 34.53 -36.00 -17.04
N ALA A 19 33.44 -36.14 -17.80
CA ALA A 19 32.70 -35.02 -18.32
C ALA A 19 32.34 -34.13 -17.13
N PRO A 20 32.60 -32.81 -17.20
CA PRO A 20 32.38 -31.93 -16.08
C PRO A 20 30.91 -31.99 -15.66
N VAL A 21 30.67 -32.60 -14.50
CA VAL A 21 29.33 -32.96 -14.04
C VAL A 21 28.53 -31.69 -13.68
N GLY A 22 29.23 -30.65 -13.22
CA GLY A 22 28.65 -29.35 -12.86
C GLY A 22 28.04 -28.59 -14.05
N GLY A 23 28.82 -28.35 -15.12
CA GLY A 23 28.31 -27.65 -16.31
C GLY A 23 27.14 -28.36 -16.97
N ALA A 24 27.18 -29.70 -17.03
CA ALA A 24 26.06 -30.51 -17.53
C ALA A 24 24.81 -30.36 -16.65
N PHE A 25 24.96 -30.32 -15.32
CA PHE A 25 23.85 -30.09 -14.39
C PHE A 25 23.20 -28.72 -14.59
N TRP A 26 24.00 -27.65 -14.68
CA TRP A 26 23.48 -26.29 -14.87
C TRP A 26 22.78 -26.13 -16.23
N THR A 27 23.32 -26.74 -17.29
CA THR A 27 22.69 -26.77 -18.61
C THR A 27 21.35 -27.52 -18.55
N ALA A 28 21.29 -28.65 -17.85
CA ALA A 28 20.08 -29.44 -17.68
C ALA A 28 18.96 -28.74 -16.88
N LEU A 29 19.32 -27.74 -16.05
CA LEU A 29 18.38 -26.87 -15.33
C LEU A 29 17.88 -25.68 -16.17
N GLY A 30 18.52 -25.37 -17.29
CA GLY A 30 18.09 -24.34 -18.24
C GLY A 30 16.72 -24.61 -18.85
N GLU A 31 16.17 -23.64 -19.58
CA GLU A 31 14.87 -23.76 -20.25
C GLU A 31 14.93 -24.55 -21.57
N ALA A 32 16.06 -24.50 -22.26
CA ALA A 32 16.25 -25.13 -23.57
C ALA A 32 17.09 -26.41 -23.44
N GLY A 33 16.48 -27.58 -23.65
CA GLY A 33 17.19 -28.84 -23.81
C GLY A 33 16.49 -30.06 -23.22
N GLU A 34 16.80 -31.22 -23.80
CA GLU A 34 16.51 -32.51 -23.19
C GLU A 34 17.26 -32.60 -21.86
N SER A 35 16.53 -32.92 -20.79
CA SER A 35 17.12 -32.99 -19.45
C SER A 35 16.82 -34.35 -18.84
N PRO A 36 17.78 -34.91 -18.08
CA PRO A 36 17.55 -36.14 -17.34
C PRO A 36 16.56 -35.97 -16.18
N PHE A 37 16.26 -34.74 -15.77
CA PHE A 37 15.35 -34.45 -14.66
C PHE A 37 13.89 -34.39 -15.12
N SER A 38 13.01 -34.92 -14.27
CA SER A 38 11.58 -34.64 -14.38
C SER A 38 11.29 -33.15 -14.19
N HIS A 39 10.14 -32.69 -14.65
CA HIS A 39 9.75 -31.28 -14.51
C HIS A 39 9.76 -30.83 -13.04
N ASP A 40 9.18 -31.64 -12.15
CA ASP A 40 9.12 -31.35 -10.70
C ASP A 40 10.51 -31.27 -10.05
N GLU A 41 11.46 -32.10 -10.50
CA GLU A 41 12.85 -32.06 -10.00
C GLU A 41 13.59 -30.82 -10.50
N LYS A 42 13.39 -30.43 -11.77
CA LYS A 42 13.95 -29.18 -12.28
C LYS A 42 13.47 -28.00 -11.47
N ASP A 43 12.17 -27.94 -11.20
CA ASP A 43 11.58 -26.83 -10.46
C ASP A 43 12.07 -26.81 -9.01
N LEU A 44 12.18 -27.98 -8.36
CA LEU A 44 12.79 -28.10 -7.04
C LEU A 44 14.23 -27.56 -7.02
N PHE A 45 15.07 -28.01 -7.96
CA PHE A 45 16.46 -27.57 -8.03
C PHE A 45 16.60 -26.10 -8.44
N ARG A 46 15.71 -25.56 -9.28
CA ARG A 46 15.69 -24.12 -9.59
C ARG A 46 15.34 -23.28 -8.37
N THR A 47 14.42 -23.76 -7.54
CA THR A 47 14.08 -23.11 -6.26
C THR A 47 15.25 -23.13 -5.30
N VAL A 48 15.95 -24.26 -5.18
CA VAL A 48 17.10 -24.44 -4.27
C VAL A 48 18.34 -23.68 -4.75
N PHE A 49 18.67 -23.77 -6.05
CA PHE A 49 19.79 -23.09 -6.68
C PHE A 49 19.34 -21.83 -7.44
N ASN A 50 18.54 -21.03 -6.76
CA ASN A 50 18.10 -19.74 -7.25
C ASN A 50 19.34 -18.83 -7.41
N PRO A 51 19.63 -18.30 -8.61
CA PRO A 51 20.81 -17.46 -8.85
C PRO A 51 20.96 -16.23 -7.96
N HIS A 52 19.89 -15.79 -7.28
CA HIS A 52 19.92 -14.64 -6.37
C HIS A 52 20.28 -15.01 -4.93
N LEU A 53 20.09 -16.28 -4.58
CA LEU A 53 20.30 -16.80 -3.23
C LEU A 53 21.52 -17.73 -3.16
N SER A 54 22.02 -18.13 -4.32
CA SER A 54 23.12 -19.07 -4.44
C SER A 54 24.05 -18.65 -5.57
N ASP A 55 25.30 -18.47 -5.22
CA ASP A 55 26.45 -18.23 -6.10
C ASP A 55 27.03 -19.53 -6.67
N ARG A 56 26.50 -20.70 -6.30
CA ARG A 56 27.00 -22.02 -6.71
C ARG A 56 27.04 -22.26 -8.21
N ARG A 57 26.36 -21.44 -9.00
CA ARG A 57 26.45 -21.48 -10.46
C ARG A 57 27.81 -21.00 -10.97
N ASP A 58 28.46 -20.11 -10.22
CA ASP A 58 29.78 -19.56 -10.55
C ASP A 58 30.89 -20.61 -10.37
N ASP A 59 30.63 -21.67 -9.58
CA ASP A 59 31.51 -22.84 -9.46
C ASP A 59 31.63 -23.61 -10.81
N GLY A 60 30.69 -23.42 -11.75
CA GLY A 60 30.72 -24.02 -13.09
C GLY A 60 30.90 -25.53 -13.05
N ASP A 61 32.04 -26.00 -13.58
CA ASP A 61 32.39 -27.41 -13.66
C ASP A 61 32.94 -27.99 -12.34
N LEU A 62 33.35 -27.14 -11.39
CA LEU A 62 33.78 -27.56 -10.04
C LEU A 62 32.59 -27.91 -9.14
N PHE A 63 31.38 -27.51 -9.54
CA PHE A 63 30.16 -27.84 -8.83
C PHE A 63 29.92 -29.35 -8.85
N THR A 64 29.74 -29.94 -7.67
CA THR A 64 29.32 -31.34 -7.54
C THR A 64 27.80 -31.37 -7.34
N PRO A 65 27.02 -31.93 -8.28
CA PRO A 65 25.57 -31.97 -8.15
C PRO A 65 25.10 -32.74 -6.90
N PRO A 66 23.97 -32.33 -6.31
CA PRO A 66 23.41 -33.04 -5.17
C PRO A 66 22.96 -34.45 -5.58
N ASP A 67 22.88 -35.35 -4.59
CA ASP A 67 22.32 -36.68 -4.76
C ASP A 67 20.89 -36.60 -5.35
N THR A 68 20.61 -37.44 -6.34
CA THR A 68 19.30 -37.54 -7.00
C THR A 68 18.47 -38.72 -6.49
N SER A 69 18.93 -39.39 -5.42
CA SER A 69 18.17 -40.44 -4.77
C SER A 69 16.79 -39.94 -4.32
N VAL A 70 15.78 -40.81 -4.43
CA VAL A 70 14.39 -40.48 -4.07
C VAL A 70 14.29 -40.02 -2.62
N MET A 71 15.08 -40.60 -1.72
CA MET A 71 15.12 -40.21 -0.30
C MET A 71 15.63 -38.78 -0.12
N TYR A 72 16.75 -38.43 -0.78
CA TYR A 72 17.30 -37.07 -0.71
C TYR A 72 16.32 -36.05 -1.30
N LEU A 73 15.77 -36.31 -2.49
CA LEU A 73 14.82 -35.42 -3.14
C LEU A 73 13.56 -35.22 -2.30
N ASN A 74 13.03 -36.27 -1.67
CA ASN A 74 11.87 -36.13 -0.78
C ASN A 74 12.18 -35.29 0.45
N ARG A 75 13.37 -35.46 1.04
CA ARG A 75 13.82 -34.60 2.15
C ARG A 75 13.97 -33.14 1.70
N LEU A 76 14.55 -32.90 0.53
CA LEU A 76 14.72 -31.56 -0.04
C LEU A 76 13.36 -30.90 -0.31
N ARG A 77 12.39 -31.63 -0.87
CA ARG A 77 11.00 -31.15 -1.03
C ARG A 77 10.37 -30.75 0.29
N ALA A 78 10.57 -31.57 1.34
CA ALA A 78 10.04 -31.26 2.67
C ALA A 78 10.65 -29.96 3.23
N LEU A 79 11.96 -29.75 3.06
CA LEU A 79 12.65 -28.52 3.49
C LEU A 79 12.17 -27.29 2.70
N VAL A 80 12.01 -27.41 1.38
CA VAL A 80 11.52 -26.31 0.54
C VAL A 80 10.09 -25.91 0.93
N ARG A 81 9.20 -26.87 1.20
CA ARG A 81 7.84 -26.58 1.68
C ARG A 81 7.84 -25.88 3.04
N GLU A 82 8.75 -26.29 3.93
CA GLU A 82 8.89 -25.64 5.24
C GLU A 82 9.39 -24.20 5.10
N GLU A 83 10.36 -23.95 4.22
CA GLU A 83 10.80 -22.59 3.90
C GLU A 83 9.66 -21.75 3.30
N GLU A 84 8.89 -22.30 2.35
CA GLU A 84 7.70 -21.63 1.79
C GLU A 84 6.68 -21.25 2.88
N ARG A 85 6.47 -22.14 3.86
CA ARG A 85 5.60 -21.88 5.01
C ARG A 85 6.13 -20.70 5.83
N VAL A 86 7.42 -20.66 6.13
CA VAL A 86 8.05 -19.55 6.86
C VAL A 86 7.97 -18.25 6.07
N ARG A 87 8.14 -18.28 4.74
CA ARG A 87 7.94 -17.11 3.87
C ARG A 87 6.51 -16.59 3.92
N GLY A 88 5.53 -17.48 3.90
CA GLY A 88 4.11 -17.13 4.09
C GLY A 88 3.89 -16.43 5.43
N GLN A 89 4.42 -17.00 6.52
CA GLN A 89 4.32 -16.42 7.86
C GLN A 89 5.00 -15.05 7.97
N ARG A 90 6.17 -14.86 7.35
CA ARG A 90 6.84 -13.55 7.28
C ARG A 90 5.94 -12.52 6.61
N ARG A 91 5.37 -12.83 5.44
CA ARG A 91 4.46 -11.92 4.73
C ARG A 91 3.23 -11.59 5.54
N GLU A 92 2.60 -12.59 6.15
CA GLU A 92 1.42 -12.39 7.00
C GLU A 92 1.74 -11.50 8.20
N HIS A 93 2.84 -11.79 8.91
CA HIS A 93 3.26 -10.98 10.04
C HIS A 93 3.57 -9.55 9.60
N PHE A 94 4.33 -9.38 8.51
CA PHE A 94 4.63 -8.07 7.94
C PHE A 94 3.38 -7.31 7.50
N SER A 95 2.35 -7.96 6.98
CA SER A 95 1.08 -7.32 6.61
C SER A 95 0.20 -6.97 7.83
N SER A 96 0.48 -7.54 9.00
CA SER A 96 -0.33 -7.36 10.21
C SER A 96 -0.04 -6.05 10.94
N ALA A 97 -1.04 -5.44 11.57
CA ALA A 97 -0.86 -4.26 12.41
C ALA A 97 0.12 -4.45 13.59
N ALA A 98 0.44 -5.70 13.95
CA ALA A 98 1.34 -6.03 15.05
C ALA A 98 2.83 -5.88 14.67
N PHE A 99 3.19 -5.93 13.38
CA PHE A 99 4.58 -5.75 12.97
C PHE A 99 5.02 -4.29 13.15
N ALA A 100 6.20 -4.12 13.73
CA ALA A 100 6.85 -2.83 13.93
C ALA A 100 8.30 -2.89 13.44
N ALA A 101 8.74 -1.87 12.71
CA ALA A 101 10.05 -1.82 12.04
C ALA A 101 11.25 -2.07 12.97
N GLY A 102 11.21 -1.65 14.24
CA GLY A 102 12.26 -1.89 15.23
C GLY A 102 12.08 -3.15 16.09
N ARG A 103 10.95 -3.86 15.91
CA ARG A 103 10.57 -5.09 16.65
C ARG A 103 9.93 -6.08 15.68
N ALA A 104 10.68 -6.44 14.64
CA ALA A 104 10.20 -7.32 13.57
C ALA A 104 9.83 -8.73 14.06
N GLY A 105 10.43 -9.20 15.16
CA GLY A 105 10.19 -10.52 15.74
C GLY A 105 11.07 -11.62 15.14
N ALA A 106 10.92 -12.84 15.66
CA ALA A 106 11.81 -13.97 15.36
C ALA A 106 11.69 -14.53 13.93
N LEU A 107 10.66 -14.12 13.18
CA LEU A 107 10.49 -14.52 11.78
C LEU A 107 11.42 -13.76 10.83
N PHE A 108 12.08 -12.70 11.30
CA PHE A 108 12.93 -11.82 10.50
C PHE A 108 14.39 -11.84 10.97
N PRO A 109 15.34 -11.41 10.13
CA PRO A 109 16.73 -11.26 10.53
C PRO A 109 16.84 -10.48 11.84
N SER A 110 17.70 -10.93 12.76
CA SER A 110 17.91 -10.24 14.04
C SER A 110 18.40 -8.79 13.86
N SER A 111 19.05 -8.50 12.74
CA SER A 111 19.49 -7.15 12.34
C SER A 111 18.35 -6.16 12.08
N TRP A 112 17.11 -6.63 11.95
CA TRP A 112 15.92 -5.78 11.82
C TRP A 112 15.38 -5.34 13.19
N THR A 113 15.75 -6.04 14.26
CA THR A 113 15.36 -5.66 15.61
C THR A 113 16.42 -4.73 16.17
N ASP A 114 16.00 -3.59 16.67
CA ASP A 114 16.91 -2.57 17.19
C ASP A 114 17.70 -3.10 18.40
N SER A 115 19.04 -3.10 18.30
CA SER A 115 19.93 -3.70 19.31
C SER A 115 19.98 -2.94 20.64
N PHE A 116 19.45 -1.73 20.69
CA PHE A 116 19.49 -0.85 21.87
C PHE A 116 18.55 -1.26 23.01
N GLU A 117 17.69 -2.28 22.82
CA GLU A 117 16.79 -2.76 23.88
C GLU A 117 17.48 -3.73 24.88
N VAL A 118 18.71 -4.20 24.59
CA VAL A 118 19.37 -5.26 25.38
C VAL A 118 20.15 -4.74 26.60
N SER A 119 20.44 -3.43 26.69
CA SER A 119 21.28 -2.86 27.77
C SER A 119 20.55 -1.94 28.75
N GLN A 120 19.25 -1.66 28.58
CA GLN A 120 18.47 -0.98 29.61
C GLN A 120 18.09 -1.98 30.71
N GLY A 121 18.90 -1.99 31.76
CA GLY A 121 18.70 -2.82 32.95
C GLY A 121 17.27 -2.76 33.51
N LYS A 122 16.89 -3.88 34.13
CA LYS A 122 15.61 -4.29 34.78
C LYS A 122 14.83 -3.27 35.65
N GLY A 123 15.17 -1.98 35.67
CA GLY A 123 14.63 -1.00 36.61
C GLY A 123 13.68 0.05 36.03
N ARG A 124 13.58 0.22 34.70
CA ARG A 124 12.53 1.08 34.13
C ARG A 124 11.39 0.19 33.64
N LEU A 125 10.27 0.22 34.37
CA LEU A 125 8.96 -0.07 33.80
C LEU A 125 8.93 0.61 32.43
N PRO A 126 8.55 -0.10 31.36
CA PRO A 126 8.38 0.52 30.06
C PRO A 126 7.35 1.63 30.27
N THR A 127 7.82 2.87 30.40
CA THR A 127 7.03 4.05 30.09
C THR A 127 6.55 3.74 28.71
N ALA A 128 5.30 3.30 28.61
CA ALA A 128 4.67 2.89 27.37
C ALA A 128 5.16 3.86 26.31
N ALA A 129 5.83 3.33 25.28
CA ALA A 129 6.11 4.08 24.08
C ALA A 129 4.76 4.69 23.69
N GLN A 130 4.64 5.97 24.01
CA GLN A 130 3.42 6.74 24.02
C GLN A 130 2.94 6.78 22.59
N GLY A 131 1.83 6.10 22.31
CA GLY A 131 1.11 6.24 21.05
C GLY A 131 1.63 5.38 19.90
N GLY A 132 1.95 4.11 20.13
CA GLY A 132 1.78 3.11 19.07
C GLY A 132 0.31 3.07 18.68
N SER A 133 -0.11 4.00 17.81
CA SER A 133 -1.50 4.10 17.38
C SER A 133 -1.88 2.76 16.80
N LEU A 134 -2.95 2.15 17.33
CA LEU A 134 -3.43 0.86 16.87
C LEU A 134 -3.73 1.00 15.38
N LEU A 135 -2.91 0.37 14.55
CA LEU A 135 -3.09 0.36 13.12
C LEU A 135 -4.22 -0.62 12.78
N HIS A 136 -5.06 -0.24 11.83
CA HIS A 136 -6.18 -1.01 11.34
C HIS A 136 -6.00 -1.28 9.86
N ALA A 137 -6.26 -2.52 9.44
CA ALA A 137 -6.23 -2.88 8.03
C ALA A 137 -7.31 -2.14 7.24
N ARG A 138 -6.94 -1.64 6.06
CA ARG A 138 -7.80 -0.88 5.14
C ARG A 138 -7.84 -1.57 3.77
N PRO A 139 -8.50 -2.73 3.66
CA PRO A 139 -8.53 -3.49 2.42
C PRO A 139 -9.20 -2.76 1.26
N GLU A 140 -10.04 -1.75 1.52
CA GLU A 140 -10.68 -0.94 0.48
C GLU A 140 -9.68 -0.22 -0.44
N PHE A 141 -8.49 0.13 0.05
CA PHE A 141 -7.45 0.74 -0.78
C PHE A 141 -6.73 -0.26 -1.70
N LEU A 142 -6.87 -1.56 -1.45
CA LEU A 142 -6.27 -2.58 -2.33
C LEU A 142 -6.94 -2.58 -3.71
N ALA A 143 -8.24 -2.25 -3.77
CA ALA A 143 -8.94 -2.05 -5.04
C ALA A 143 -8.40 -0.84 -5.83
N GLU A 144 -7.75 0.10 -5.12
CA GLU A 144 -7.21 1.36 -5.63
C GLU A 144 -5.68 1.36 -5.73
N ALA A 145 -5.05 0.18 -5.77
CA ALA A 145 -3.59 0.00 -5.79
C ALA A 145 -2.87 0.89 -6.82
N HIS A 146 -3.46 1.10 -8.00
CA HIS A 146 -2.89 1.94 -9.06
C HIS A 146 -2.70 3.42 -8.66
N MET A 147 -3.50 3.94 -7.72
CA MET A 147 -3.31 5.29 -7.17
C MET A 147 -2.13 5.31 -6.19
N LEU A 148 -2.01 4.27 -5.36
CA LEU A 148 -0.90 4.11 -4.42
C LEU A 148 0.44 3.94 -5.16
N ASP A 149 0.47 3.31 -6.34
CA ASP A 149 1.68 3.22 -7.16
C ASP A 149 2.28 4.59 -7.52
N GLN A 150 1.44 5.59 -7.80
CA GLN A 150 1.92 6.96 -8.09
C GLN A 150 2.50 7.60 -6.83
N VAL A 151 1.89 7.33 -5.67
CA VAL A 151 2.33 7.85 -4.38
C VAL A 151 3.66 7.22 -3.99
N MET A 152 3.78 5.89 -4.04
CA MET A 152 5.01 5.16 -3.71
C MET A 152 6.21 5.59 -4.56
N LYS A 153 5.98 5.96 -5.84
CA LYS A 153 7.03 6.52 -6.70
C LYS A 153 7.50 7.91 -6.30
N SER A 154 6.72 8.66 -5.53
CA SER A 154 7.04 10.03 -5.11
C SER A 154 7.54 10.13 -3.67
N VAL A 155 7.50 9.04 -2.90
CA VAL A 155 7.87 9.00 -1.48
C VAL A 155 8.96 7.94 -1.24
N SER A 156 9.99 8.29 -0.46
CA SER A 156 10.99 7.31 -0.03
C SER A 156 10.44 6.43 1.09
N PRO A 157 10.69 5.11 1.07
CA PRO A 157 10.20 4.21 2.10
C PRO A 157 10.85 4.54 3.46
N SER A 158 10.05 4.56 4.52
CA SER A 158 10.50 4.71 5.91
C SER A 158 11.17 3.45 6.46
N PHE A 159 10.85 2.31 5.88
CA PHE A 159 11.48 1.02 6.15
C PHE A 159 11.75 0.35 4.81
N ASP A 160 12.97 -0.14 4.61
CA ASP A 160 13.36 -0.85 3.39
C ASP A 160 14.46 -1.85 3.72
N ARG A 161 14.09 -3.13 3.79
CA ARG A 161 14.98 -4.22 4.18
C ARG A 161 14.70 -5.47 3.37
N SER A 162 15.71 -6.32 3.22
CA SER A 162 15.59 -7.65 2.60
C SER A 162 15.82 -8.75 3.63
N ALA A 163 15.03 -9.82 3.54
CA ALA A 163 15.25 -11.05 4.31
C ALA A 163 16.29 -11.94 3.61
N GLU A 164 16.69 -13.04 4.26
CA GLU A 164 17.74 -13.96 3.80
C GLU A 164 17.39 -14.63 2.46
N ASP A 165 16.11 -14.76 2.16
CA ASP A 165 15.59 -15.29 0.90
C ASP A 165 15.47 -14.24 -0.22
N GLY A 166 16.03 -13.05 -0.01
CA GLY A 166 16.06 -11.96 -0.97
C GLY A 166 14.72 -11.23 -1.13
N ILE A 167 13.66 -11.62 -0.40
CA ILE A 167 12.40 -10.89 -0.42
C ILE A 167 12.61 -9.53 0.25
N ARG A 168 12.24 -8.46 -0.46
CA ARG A 168 12.36 -7.08 0.00
C ARG A 168 11.03 -6.59 0.54
N PHE A 169 11.06 -6.01 1.73
CA PHE A 169 9.90 -5.53 2.47
C PHE A 169 10.05 -4.02 2.66
N ARG A 170 9.02 -3.25 2.30
CA ARG A 170 9.05 -1.79 2.45
C ARG A 170 7.81 -1.24 3.13
N ILE A 171 8.00 -0.17 3.89
CA ILE A 171 6.91 0.60 4.52
C ILE A 171 6.99 2.04 4.04
N TYR A 172 5.96 2.48 3.33
CA TYR A 172 5.78 3.87 2.93
C TYR A 172 4.79 4.53 3.87
N GLN A 173 5.16 5.71 4.37
CA GLN A 173 4.27 6.55 5.17
C GLN A 173 3.73 7.66 4.28
N TYR A 174 2.41 7.75 4.18
CA TYR A 174 1.76 8.74 3.35
C TYR A 174 0.53 9.31 4.06
N GLY A 175 0.71 10.51 4.61
CA GLY A 175 -0.27 11.13 5.50
C GLY A 175 -0.48 10.28 6.75
N ASN A 176 -1.65 9.67 6.86
CA ASN A 176 -2.06 8.74 7.90
C ASN A 176 -2.18 7.29 7.40
N LEU A 177 -1.78 7.01 6.16
CA LEU A 177 -1.72 5.66 5.65
C LEU A 177 -0.31 5.12 5.76
N GLU A 178 -0.22 3.88 6.21
CA GLU A 178 0.97 3.06 6.15
C GLU A 178 0.78 2.00 5.06
N VAL A 179 1.53 2.14 3.97
CA VAL A 179 1.48 1.20 2.85
C VAL A 179 2.67 0.26 2.95
N ARG A 180 2.38 -1.02 3.12
CA ARG A 180 3.37 -2.09 3.22
C ARG A 180 3.45 -2.85 1.92
N THR A 181 4.65 -3.00 1.39
CA THR A 181 4.88 -3.71 0.13
C THR A 181 5.89 -4.84 0.30
N VAL A 182 5.76 -5.84 -0.57
CA VAL A 182 6.66 -6.98 -0.67
C VAL A 182 7.10 -7.11 -2.12
N GLN A 183 8.38 -7.36 -2.34
CA GLN A 183 8.95 -7.61 -3.65
C GLN A 183 9.78 -8.89 -3.61
N GLU A 184 9.39 -9.89 -4.38
CA GLU A 184 10.18 -11.10 -4.58
C GLU A 184 11.34 -10.83 -5.54
N PRO A 185 12.40 -11.64 -5.52
CA PRO A 185 13.50 -11.52 -6.48
C PRO A 185 12.98 -11.54 -7.93
N ARG A 186 13.28 -10.49 -8.69
CA ARG A 186 12.82 -10.26 -10.09
C ARG A 186 11.30 -10.06 -10.27
N SER A 187 10.51 -9.94 -9.21
CA SER A 187 9.10 -9.56 -9.34
C SER A 187 8.94 -8.03 -9.30
N SER A 188 7.77 -7.56 -9.75
CA SER A 188 7.31 -6.22 -9.39
C SER A 188 7.02 -6.15 -7.89
N GLU A 189 7.18 -4.97 -7.33
CA GLU A 189 6.72 -4.66 -5.97
C GLU A 189 5.20 -4.77 -5.92
N ALA A 190 4.68 -5.46 -4.90
CA ALA A 190 3.25 -5.66 -4.68
C ALA A 190 2.85 -5.11 -3.31
N ILE A 191 1.67 -4.49 -3.23
CA ILE A 191 1.09 -4.01 -1.97
C ILE A 191 0.61 -5.21 -1.16
N ALA A 192 1.19 -5.38 0.03
CA ALA A 192 0.90 -6.48 0.94
C ALA A 192 -0.13 -6.08 2.00
N ALA A 193 -0.15 -4.81 2.41
CA ALA A 193 -1.17 -4.25 3.28
C ALA A 193 -1.24 -2.73 3.17
N VAL A 194 -2.41 -2.17 3.45
CA VAL A 194 -2.61 -0.74 3.71
C VAL A 194 -3.22 -0.63 5.09
N LEU A 195 -2.58 0.14 5.97
CA LEU A 195 -2.99 0.31 7.36
C LEU A 195 -3.26 1.79 7.65
N SER A 196 -4.18 2.07 8.58
CA SER A 196 -4.47 3.42 9.09
C SER A 196 -4.60 3.39 10.61
N PRO A 197 -4.19 4.44 11.34
CA PRO A 197 -4.44 4.56 12.78
C PRO A 197 -5.93 4.69 13.13
N ARG A 198 -6.82 4.92 12.15
CA ARG A 198 -8.25 5.06 12.36
C ARG A 198 -8.95 3.72 12.13
N PRO A 199 -9.89 3.32 13.02
CA PRO A 199 -10.66 2.10 12.84
C PRO A 199 -11.47 2.13 11.55
N PRO A 200 -11.71 0.96 10.91
CA PRO A 200 -12.54 0.88 9.73
C PRO A 200 -13.96 1.34 10.07
N PRO A 201 -14.65 2.01 9.14
CA PRO A 201 -16.03 2.40 9.36
C PRO A 201 -16.91 1.16 9.56
N GLY A 202 -17.61 1.10 10.69
CA GLY A 202 -18.50 -0.02 11.06
C GLY A 202 -17.94 -0.99 12.11
N HIS A 203 -16.68 -0.87 12.50
CA HIS A 203 -16.06 -1.75 13.50
C HIS A 203 -15.87 -1.11 14.89
N GLU A 204 -16.48 0.05 15.11
CA GLU A 204 -16.48 0.67 16.42
C GLU A 204 -17.36 -0.15 17.36
N ALA A 205 -16.73 -0.71 18.39
CA ALA A 205 -17.44 -1.38 19.46
C ALA A 205 -18.54 -0.42 20.00
N PRO A 206 -19.74 -0.91 20.35
CA PRO A 206 -20.85 -0.12 20.89
C PRO A 206 -20.57 0.63 22.21
N CYS A 207 -19.32 0.82 22.60
CA CYS A 207 -18.88 1.47 23.83
C CYS A 207 -19.14 2.99 23.76
N SER A 208 -20.41 3.35 23.96
CA SER A 208 -20.92 4.36 24.91
C SER A 208 -20.25 5.74 25.01
N ALA A 209 -19.48 6.20 24.02
CA ALA A 209 -19.11 7.60 23.89
C ALA A 209 -19.98 8.27 22.81
N PRO A 210 -20.72 9.35 23.13
CA PRO A 210 -21.70 9.99 22.24
C PRO A 210 -21.03 10.83 21.14
N GLY A 211 -20.23 10.20 20.26
CA GLY A 211 -19.37 10.94 19.33
C GLY A 211 -19.47 10.59 17.85
N ARG A 212 -20.05 9.45 17.45
CA ARG A 212 -20.07 9.05 16.04
C ARG A 212 -21.46 8.63 15.59
N GLY A 213 -22.02 9.48 14.74
CA GLY A 213 -23.41 9.48 14.32
C GLY A 213 -24.06 10.85 14.43
N TRP A 214 -23.43 11.81 15.13
CA TRP A 214 -23.93 13.18 15.13
C TRP A 214 -23.53 13.87 13.84
N ALA A 215 -24.52 14.03 12.97
CA ALA A 215 -24.54 15.11 12.00
C ALA A 215 -24.10 16.41 12.71
N PRO A 216 -23.10 17.13 12.17
CA PRO A 216 -22.69 18.42 12.73
C PRO A 216 -23.91 19.29 12.97
N GLN A 217 -24.02 19.83 14.18
CA GLN A 217 -25.21 20.58 14.54
C GLN A 217 -25.24 21.90 13.74
N PRO A 218 -26.41 22.43 13.35
CA PRO A 218 -26.48 23.66 12.56
C PRO A 218 -25.73 24.85 13.18
N HIS A 219 -25.77 24.98 14.50
CA HIS A 219 -25.13 26.05 15.25
C HIS A 219 -23.65 25.78 15.60
N GLU A 220 -23.10 24.65 15.14
CA GLU A 220 -21.71 24.31 15.42
C GLU A 220 -20.76 25.20 14.61
N CYS A 221 -19.75 25.77 15.26
CA CYS A 221 -18.76 26.62 14.59
C CYS A 221 -17.75 25.79 13.78
N ILE A 222 -17.30 26.35 12.66
CA ILE A 222 -16.20 25.79 11.88
C ILE A 222 -14.87 26.10 12.58
N ALA A 223 -14.17 25.05 12.99
CA ALA A 223 -12.86 25.10 13.64
C ALA A 223 -11.71 25.20 12.64
N ARG A 224 -11.81 24.50 11.51
CA ARG A 224 -10.74 24.43 10.51
C ARG A 224 -11.31 24.24 9.11
N ALA A 225 -10.72 24.90 8.13
CA ALA A 225 -10.98 24.66 6.72
C ALA A 225 -9.72 24.14 6.01
N ALA A 226 -9.89 23.17 5.12
CA ALA A 226 -8.84 22.68 4.24
C ALA A 226 -9.35 22.60 2.80
N LEU A 227 -8.59 23.16 1.86
CA LEU A 227 -8.85 23.06 0.42
C LEU A 227 -7.92 21.99 -0.15
N LEU A 228 -8.49 20.98 -0.78
CA LEU A 228 -7.76 19.83 -1.31
C LEU A 228 -8.00 19.68 -2.82
N VAL A 229 -7.04 19.04 -3.48
CA VAL A 229 -7.15 18.65 -4.88
C VAL A 229 -6.71 17.20 -5.05
N GLU A 230 -7.54 16.40 -5.70
CA GLU A 230 -7.20 15.03 -6.09
C GLU A 230 -7.14 14.91 -7.62
N LYS A 231 -6.34 13.96 -8.10
CA LYS A 231 -6.26 13.64 -9.51
C LYS A 231 -7.42 12.68 -9.81
N SER A 232 -8.41 13.12 -10.58
CA SER A 232 -9.46 12.19 -11.00
C SER A 232 -8.87 11.25 -12.04
N ALA A 233 -9.07 9.94 -11.87
CA ALA A 233 -8.82 8.99 -12.95
C ALA A 233 -9.56 9.49 -14.19
N ALA A 234 -8.84 9.65 -15.30
CA ALA A 234 -9.46 10.09 -16.53
C ALA A 234 -10.60 9.11 -16.84
N GLU A 235 -11.84 9.57 -16.80
CA GLU A 235 -12.98 8.76 -17.23
C GLU A 235 -12.63 8.20 -18.60
N ALA A 236 -12.67 6.88 -18.72
CA ALA A 236 -12.36 6.20 -19.97
C ALA A 236 -13.15 6.90 -21.09
N PRO A 237 -12.50 7.30 -22.20
CA PRO A 237 -13.15 8.08 -23.23
C PRO A 237 -14.39 7.33 -23.71
N GLN A 238 -15.58 7.87 -23.41
CA GLN A 238 -16.87 7.27 -23.77
C GLN A 238 -17.10 7.23 -25.29
N ARG A 239 -16.19 7.80 -26.09
CA ARG A 239 -16.24 7.75 -27.55
C ARG A 239 -14.90 7.24 -28.11
N PRO A 240 -14.87 6.04 -28.70
CA PRO A 240 -13.71 5.57 -29.46
C PRO A 240 -13.59 6.42 -30.73
N GLY A 241 -12.46 7.12 -30.92
CA GLY A 241 -12.14 7.72 -32.22
C GLY A 241 -11.23 8.95 -32.23
N VAL A 242 -11.09 9.68 -31.11
CA VAL A 242 -10.18 10.85 -31.07
C VAL A 242 -9.42 10.87 -29.75
N MET A 243 -8.20 10.31 -29.75
CA MET A 243 -7.26 10.46 -28.65
C MET A 243 -6.67 11.88 -28.68
N VAL A 244 -7.41 12.86 -28.18
CA VAL A 244 -6.76 14.09 -27.69
C VAL A 244 -6.10 13.73 -26.36
N PRO A 245 -4.78 13.95 -26.17
CA PRO A 245 -4.14 13.80 -24.87
C PRO A 245 -4.91 14.66 -23.85
N GLY A 246 -5.74 13.99 -23.04
CA GLY A 246 -6.68 14.67 -22.15
C GLY A 246 -5.89 15.40 -21.08
N GLU A 247 -6.13 16.71 -20.93
CA GLU A 247 -5.63 17.46 -19.79
C GLU A 247 -5.97 16.70 -18.49
N PRO A 248 -5.01 16.57 -17.56
CA PRO A 248 -5.25 15.88 -16.30
C PRO A 248 -6.42 16.55 -15.60
N ARG A 249 -7.49 15.79 -15.41
CA ARG A 249 -8.67 16.27 -14.69
C ARG A 249 -8.35 16.29 -13.20
N CYS A 250 -8.33 17.48 -12.62
CA CYS A 250 -8.24 17.67 -11.19
C CYS A 250 -9.64 17.83 -10.61
N HIS A 251 -9.85 17.29 -9.42
CA HIS A 251 -11.08 17.44 -8.66
C HIS A 251 -10.78 18.19 -7.37
N TYR A 252 -11.55 19.25 -7.09
CA TYR A 252 -11.30 20.17 -5.98
C TYR A 252 -12.45 20.07 -4.99
N TYR A 253 -12.11 19.97 -3.72
CA TYR A 253 -13.08 19.89 -2.63
C TYR A 253 -12.56 20.61 -1.38
N THR A 254 -13.49 20.99 -0.52
CA THR A 254 -13.18 21.62 0.77
C THR A 254 -13.65 20.72 1.88
N VAL A 255 -12.80 20.54 2.88
CA VAL A 255 -13.11 19.84 4.11
C VAL A 255 -13.20 20.86 5.23
N LEU A 256 -14.35 20.92 5.87
CA LEU A 256 -14.61 21.75 7.03
C LEU A 256 -14.62 20.85 8.25
N THR A 257 -13.82 21.16 9.25
CA THR A 257 -13.84 20.50 10.56
C THR A 257 -14.50 21.46 11.54
N THR A 258 -15.47 20.95 12.30
CA THR A 258 -16.22 21.71 13.29
C THR A 258 -15.58 21.62 14.68
N VAL A 259 -15.97 22.49 15.61
CA VAL A 259 -15.36 22.56 16.97
C VAL A 259 -15.57 21.29 17.81
N LEU A 260 -16.62 20.51 17.57
CA LEU A 260 -16.87 19.22 18.23
C LEU A 260 -16.25 18.05 17.44
N GLY A 261 -15.44 18.33 16.42
CA GLY A 261 -14.71 17.32 15.65
C GLY A 261 -15.49 16.69 14.50
N GLY A 262 -16.71 17.17 14.21
CA GLY A 262 -17.45 16.81 13.00
C GLY A 262 -16.68 17.22 11.74
N SER A 263 -16.84 16.46 10.66
CA SER A 263 -16.20 16.75 9.38
C SER A 263 -17.24 16.88 8.29
N ILE A 264 -17.07 17.85 7.40
CA ILE A 264 -17.97 18.11 6.29
C ILE A 264 -17.14 18.20 5.03
N LEU A 265 -17.43 17.36 4.05
CA LEU A 265 -16.88 17.48 2.71
C LEU A 265 -17.87 18.22 1.83
N THR A 266 -17.37 19.20 1.08
CA THR A 266 -18.18 19.87 0.09
C THR A 266 -17.42 20.15 -1.19
N GLU A 267 -18.07 19.88 -2.32
CA GLU A 267 -17.47 19.89 -3.64
C GLU A 267 -18.51 20.19 -4.72
N GLN A 268 -18.06 20.69 -5.87
CA GLN A 268 -18.91 20.79 -7.06
C GLN A 268 -18.56 19.65 -8.01
N ARG A 269 -19.57 18.84 -8.34
CA ARG A 269 -19.45 17.68 -9.22
C ARG A 269 -19.45 18.10 -10.70
N PRO A 270 -19.06 17.22 -11.63
CA PRO A 270 -19.01 17.53 -13.07
C PRO A 270 -20.36 17.97 -13.66
N ASP A 271 -21.48 17.48 -13.11
CA ASP A 271 -22.85 17.86 -13.47
C ASP A 271 -23.21 19.31 -13.09
N GLY A 272 -22.36 19.99 -12.30
CA GLY A 272 -22.60 21.33 -11.78
C GLY A 272 -23.31 21.36 -10.42
N ALA A 273 -23.84 20.21 -9.98
CA ALA A 273 -24.42 20.08 -8.65
C ALA A 273 -23.31 20.10 -7.60
N TRP A 274 -23.59 20.70 -6.45
CA TRP A 274 -22.71 20.63 -5.30
C TRP A 274 -23.14 19.50 -4.37
N ALA A 275 -22.15 18.89 -3.72
CA ALA A 275 -22.36 17.90 -2.67
C ALA A 275 -22.00 18.52 -1.32
N TRP A 276 -22.79 18.21 -0.30
CA TRP A 276 -22.53 18.52 1.09
C TRP A 276 -22.69 17.22 1.88
N ILE A 277 -21.57 16.64 2.29
CA ILE A 277 -21.52 15.32 2.88
C ILE A 277 -20.97 15.47 4.30
N GLU A 278 -21.85 15.26 5.27
CA GLU A 278 -21.50 15.28 6.68
C GLU A 278 -20.93 13.93 7.10
N ASN A 279 -19.79 13.98 7.79
CA ASN A 279 -18.99 12.85 8.23
C ASN A 279 -18.80 11.77 7.15
N PRO A 280 -18.20 12.12 5.99
CA PRO A 280 -18.00 11.15 4.92
C PRO A 280 -17.15 9.99 5.41
N VAL A 281 -17.64 8.78 5.16
CA VAL A 281 -17.03 7.53 5.62
C VAL A 281 -15.64 7.31 4.97
N ASP A 282 -15.50 7.78 3.73
CA ASP A 282 -14.33 7.67 2.86
C ASP A 282 -13.39 8.89 2.92
N LEU A 283 -13.73 9.91 3.73
CA LEU A 283 -13.00 11.19 3.76
C LEU A 283 -11.50 11.01 3.99
N GLU A 284 -11.15 10.07 4.85
CA GLU A 284 -9.76 9.80 5.19
C GLU A 284 -8.97 9.28 3.99
N GLY A 285 -9.56 8.37 3.22
CA GLY A 285 -8.92 7.81 2.03
C GLY A 285 -8.78 8.83 0.93
N ARG A 286 -9.83 9.62 0.69
CA ARG A 286 -9.77 10.74 -0.25
C ARG A 286 -8.73 11.77 0.16
N ASN A 287 -8.64 12.11 1.44
CA ASN A 287 -7.65 13.06 1.95
C ASN A 287 -6.22 12.51 1.84
N ALA A 288 -6.02 11.20 2.01
CA ALA A 288 -4.71 10.60 1.84
C ALA A 288 -4.22 10.83 0.41
N ILE A 289 -4.97 10.41 -0.61
CA ILE A 289 -4.56 10.56 -2.03
C ILE A 289 -4.60 12.00 -2.55
N ALA A 290 -5.22 12.93 -1.83
CA ALA A 290 -5.31 14.32 -2.23
C ALA A 290 -4.09 15.15 -1.81
N LYS A 291 -3.81 16.17 -2.61
CA LYS A 291 -2.85 17.22 -2.26
C LYS A 291 -3.57 18.33 -1.50
N VAL A 292 -3.12 18.63 -0.29
CA VAL A 292 -3.59 19.79 0.48
C VAL A 292 -3.04 21.06 -0.17
N MET A 293 -3.93 21.94 -0.62
CA MET A 293 -3.58 23.21 -1.25
C MET A 293 -3.47 24.33 -0.22
N ARG A 294 -4.41 24.36 0.75
CA ARG A 294 -4.47 25.36 1.82
C ARG A 294 -5.14 24.77 3.05
N THR A 295 -4.74 25.25 4.23
CA THR A 295 -5.44 25.00 5.49
C THR A 295 -5.39 26.25 6.37
N LYS A 296 -6.45 26.48 7.15
CA LYS A 296 -6.52 27.60 8.10
C LYS A 296 -7.36 27.21 9.32
N ASP A 297 -6.92 27.67 10.48
CA ASP A 297 -7.71 27.69 11.70
C ASP A 297 -8.79 28.77 11.61
N CYS A 298 -10.04 28.40 11.86
CA CYS A 298 -11.23 29.24 11.73
C CYS A 298 -11.95 29.48 13.07
N HIS A 299 -11.41 29.02 14.21
CA HIS A 299 -12.08 29.14 15.52
C HIS A 299 -12.51 30.57 15.86
N ALA A 300 -11.68 31.57 15.53
CA ALA A 300 -11.94 32.96 15.84
C ALA A 300 -12.98 33.64 14.92
N VAL A 301 -13.34 33.00 13.80
CA VAL A 301 -14.25 33.59 12.80
C VAL A 301 -15.71 33.47 13.25
N GLY A 302 -16.06 32.38 13.94
CA GLY A 302 -17.43 32.15 14.42
C GLY A 302 -18.44 31.79 13.33
N VAL A 303 -18.00 31.40 12.14
CA VAL A 303 -18.89 30.91 11.07
C VAL A 303 -19.47 29.56 11.48
N THR A 304 -20.79 29.41 11.39
CA THR A 304 -21.49 28.17 11.75
C THR A 304 -21.75 27.26 10.53
N VAL A 305 -22.09 25.99 10.81
CA VAL A 305 -22.57 25.03 9.79
C VAL A 305 -23.81 25.57 9.06
N GLU A 306 -24.72 26.22 9.77
CA GLU A 306 -25.93 26.84 9.22
C GLU A 306 -25.60 28.01 8.29
N ASP A 307 -24.66 28.88 8.66
CA ASP A 307 -24.20 29.98 7.78
C ASP A 307 -23.68 29.43 6.45
N MET A 308 -22.83 28.39 6.52
CA MET A 308 -22.28 27.73 5.33
C MET A 308 -23.37 27.14 4.44
N LYS A 309 -24.36 26.44 5.01
CA LYS A 309 -25.52 25.91 4.27
C LYS A 309 -26.36 27.03 3.67
N GLY A 310 -26.61 28.11 4.40
CA GLY A 310 -27.34 29.29 3.93
C GLY A 310 -26.63 29.97 2.75
N HIS A 311 -25.31 30.00 2.75
CA HIS A 311 -24.52 30.48 1.62
C HIS A 311 -24.58 29.53 0.42
N LEU A 312 -24.53 28.21 0.63
CA LEU A 312 -24.66 27.23 -0.45
C LEU A 312 -26.04 27.29 -1.12
N ALA A 313 -27.10 27.48 -0.35
CA ALA A 313 -28.46 27.64 -0.88
C ALA A 313 -28.60 28.86 -1.81
N LYS A 314 -27.76 29.88 -1.63
CA LYS A 314 -27.70 31.07 -2.51
C LYS A 314 -26.89 30.84 -3.78
N LEU A 315 -26.10 29.76 -3.86
CA LEU A 315 -25.37 29.43 -5.09
C LEU A 315 -26.32 28.81 -6.10
N GLN A 316 -26.44 29.44 -7.27
CA GLN A 316 -27.21 28.88 -8.37
C GLN A 316 -26.52 27.64 -8.94
N THR A 317 -27.30 26.57 -9.13
CA THR A 317 -26.85 25.37 -9.82
C THR A 317 -26.90 25.63 -11.33
N GLY A 318 -25.74 25.83 -11.95
CA GLY A 318 -25.61 25.92 -13.41
C GLY A 318 -25.54 24.53 -14.06
N SER A 319 -25.89 24.44 -15.35
CA SER A 319 -25.72 23.23 -16.15
C SER A 319 -24.25 22.97 -16.46
N GLY A 320 -23.67 21.91 -15.86
CA GLY A 320 -22.32 21.42 -16.13
C GLY A 320 -21.19 22.34 -15.65
N ALA A 321 -20.38 21.88 -14.69
CA ALA A 321 -19.27 22.66 -14.19
C ALA A 321 -17.95 22.37 -14.92
N ARG A 322 -17.39 23.40 -15.57
CA ARG A 322 -16.00 23.38 -16.04
C ARG A 322 -15.03 23.18 -14.86
N ALA A 323 -13.83 22.65 -15.12
CA ALA A 323 -12.81 22.43 -14.08
C ALA A 323 -12.46 23.72 -13.31
N SER A 324 -12.43 24.87 -13.99
CA SER A 324 -12.25 26.18 -13.35
C SER A 324 -13.39 26.51 -12.39
N ALA A 325 -14.66 26.26 -12.78
CA ALA A 325 -15.82 26.52 -11.93
C ALA A 325 -15.75 25.70 -10.63
N ARG A 326 -15.39 24.41 -10.71
CA ARG A 326 -15.21 23.53 -9.54
C ARG A 326 -14.11 24.03 -8.61
N LYS A 327 -12.98 24.48 -9.17
CA LYS A 327 -11.89 25.11 -8.40
C LYS A 327 -12.35 26.40 -7.72
N HIS A 328 -13.10 27.25 -8.44
CA HIS A 328 -13.65 28.49 -7.90
C HIS A 328 -14.66 28.23 -6.77
N TYR A 329 -15.52 27.24 -6.94
CA TYR A 329 -16.44 26.79 -5.90
C TYR A 329 -15.70 26.41 -4.62
N ALA A 330 -14.75 25.46 -4.71
CA ALA A 330 -14.01 25.00 -3.52
C ALA A 330 -13.25 26.16 -2.85
N ARG A 331 -12.61 27.03 -3.64
CA ARG A 331 -11.93 28.23 -3.11
C ARG A 331 -12.90 29.20 -2.43
N ARG A 332 -14.10 29.37 -2.98
CA ARG A 332 -15.14 30.24 -2.41
C ARG A 332 -15.61 29.73 -1.06
N ILE A 333 -15.90 28.42 -0.95
CA ILE A 333 -16.27 27.79 0.33
C ILE A 333 -15.15 27.94 1.36
N TYR A 334 -13.91 27.64 0.97
CA TYR A 334 -12.75 27.82 1.85
C TYR A 334 -12.64 29.26 2.37
N ASN A 335 -12.71 30.25 1.48
CA ASN A 335 -12.61 31.66 1.85
C ASN A 335 -13.77 32.08 2.76
N LEU A 336 -14.98 31.57 2.52
CA LEU A 336 -16.16 31.84 3.34
C LEU A 336 -15.97 31.32 4.77
N ALA A 337 -15.57 30.06 4.93
CA ALA A 337 -15.28 29.47 6.24
C ALA A 337 -14.17 30.24 6.99
N CYS A 338 -13.24 30.83 6.25
CA CYS A 338 -12.13 31.61 6.78
C CYS A 338 -12.47 33.08 7.12
N GLY A 339 -13.72 33.52 6.90
CA GLY A 339 -14.14 34.92 7.08
C GLY A 339 -13.55 35.89 6.06
N GLU A 340 -12.98 35.38 4.96
CA GLU A 340 -12.30 36.18 3.93
C GLU A 340 -13.24 36.59 2.79
N ALA A 341 -14.48 36.08 2.80
CA ALA A 341 -15.52 36.50 1.87
C ALA A 341 -16.05 37.88 2.27
N LYS A 342 -15.24 38.93 2.12
CA LYS A 342 -15.69 40.32 2.18
C LYS A 342 -16.65 40.54 1.01
N ASP A 343 -17.93 40.75 1.30
CA ASP A 343 -18.98 41.29 0.42
C ASP A 343 -18.71 41.20 -1.08
N ALA A 344 -18.50 39.99 -1.60
CA ALA A 344 -18.28 39.76 -3.02
C ALA A 344 -19.55 40.00 -3.87
N ASN A 345 -20.63 40.49 -3.25
CA ASN A 345 -21.75 41.13 -3.95
C ASN A 345 -21.38 42.52 -4.51
N ALA A 346 -20.21 43.07 -4.17
CA ALA A 346 -19.61 44.16 -4.93
C ALA A 346 -19.00 43.61 -6.23
N SER A 347 -19.85 43.43 -7.24
CA SER A 347 -19.53 43.39 -8.67
C SER A 347 -18.42 42.43 -9.14
N PHE A 348 -18.82 41.25 -9.62
CA PHE A 348 -18.14 40.63 -10.77
C PHE A 348 -18.99 40.90 -12.01
N PRO A 349 -18.52 41.71 -12.99
CA PRO A 349 -19.19 41.90 -14.26
C PRO A 349 -19.19 40.65 -15.14
#